data_AF-A0A397MG32-F1
#
_entry.id   AF-A0A397MG32-F1
#
_cell.length_a   1.000
_cell.length_b   1.000
_cell.length_c   1.000
_cell.angle_alpha   90.00
_cell.angle_beta   90.00
_cell.angle_gamma   90.00
#
_symmetry.space_group_name_H-M   'P 1'
#
loop_
_entity.id
_entity.type
_entity.pdbx_description
1 polymer ?
#
loop_
_entity_poly.entity_id
_entity_poly.type
_entity_poly.pdbx_seq_one_letter_code
_entity_poly.pdbx_strand_id
1 'polypeptide(L)' 'MYSYCRECRAELGEADHREIGLCQEHIAACEDWQRFDDLREEGHSAYAAKLMAGLADPPDPDDD' A
#
# COMPACT_ATOMS: atom_id res chain seq x y z
N MET A 1 -10.50 8.97 5.11
CA MET A 1 -10.48 7.83 6.05
C MET A 1 -11.00 6.61 5.34
N TYR A 2 -10.24 5.53 5.40
CA TYR A 2 -10.55 4.26 4.76
C TYR A 2 -11.49 3.42 5.64
N SER A 3 -12.37 2.67 4.98
CA SER A 3 -13.27 1.71 5.64
C SER A 3 -12.77 0.27 5.55
N TYR A 4 -11.84 -0.01 4.63
CA TYR A 4 -11.31 -1.34 4.36
C TYR A 4 -9.79 -1.30 4.22
N CYS A 5 -9.14 -2.39 4.62
CA CYS A 5 -7.71 -2.58 4.45
C CYS A 5 -7.35 -2.62 2.96
N ARG A 6 -6.35 -1.85 2.53
CA ARG A 6 -5.94 -1.83 1.11
C ARG A 6 -5.29 -3.15 0.66
N GLU A 7 -4.76 -3.92 1.61
CA GLU A 7 -4.08 -5.21 1.36
C GLU A 7 -5.07 -6.38 1.36
N CYS A 8 -5.73 -6.65 2.48
CA CYS A 8 -6.62 -7.81 2.62
C CYS A 8 -8.10 -7.50 2.35
N ARG A 9 -8.47 -6.23 2.13
CA ARG A 9 -9.86 -5.76 1.96
C ARG A 9 -10.80 -6.08 3.13
N ALA A 10 -10.27 -6.48 4.27
CA ALA A 10 -11.03 -6.63 5.50
C ALA A 10 -11.55 -5.27 6.00
N GLU A 11 -12.70 -5.26 6.67
CA GLU A 11 -13.25 -4.05 7.28
C GLU A 11 -12.36 -3.56 8.44
N LEU A 12 -12.11 -2.25 8.50
CA LEU A 12 -11.25 -1.65 9.52
C LEU A 12 -12.04 -1.35 10.79
N GLY A 13 -11.66 -2.00 11.89
CA GLY A 13 -12.11 -1.72 13.25
C GLY A 13 -11.51 -0.44 13.83
N GLU A 14 -11.73 -0.23 15.13
CA GLU A 14 -11.24 0.95 15.86
C GLU A 14 -9.73 0.92 16.14
N ALA A 15 -9.15 -0.28 16.28
CA ALA A 15 -7.71 -0.46 16.50
C ALA A 15 -6.87 -0.36 15.22
N ASP A 16 -7.52 -0.23 14.05
CA ASP A 16 -6.86 -0.23 12.75
C ASP A 16 -6.46 1.19 12.29
N HIS A 17 -5.40 1.28 11.48
CA HIS A 17 -4.91 2.55 10.91
C HIS A 17 -5.81 3.00 9.74
N ARG A 18 -6.98 3.57 10.06
CA ARG A 18 -7.97 4.09 9.09
C ARG A 18 -7.49 5.28 8.27
N GLU A 19 -6.45 5.97 8.73
CA GLU A 19 -5.83 7.09 8.04
C GLU A 19 -5.04 6.60 6.81
N ILE A 20 -4.27 5.53 6.95
CA ILE A 20 -3.51 4.90 5.85
C ILE A 20 -4.36 3.85 5.12
N GLY A 21 -5.31 3.24 5.82
CA GLY A 21 -6.18 2.18 5.32
C GLY A 21 -5.58 0.79 5.47
N LEU A 22 -4.98 0.50 6.62
CA LEU A 22 -4.40 -0.81 6.94
C LEU A 22 -4.96 -1.35 8.25
N CYS A 23 -5.22 -2.65 8.27
CA CYS A 23 -5.58 -3.33 9.51
C CYS A 23 -4.35 -3.61 10.36
N GLN A 24 -4.57 -3.93 11.64
CA GLN A 24 -3.54 -4.20 12.65
C GLN A 24 -2.57 -5.30 12.20
N GLU A 25 -3.02 -6.27 11.41
CA GLU A 25 -2.15 -7.33 10.85
C GLU A 25 -1.20 -6.81 9.76
N HIS A 26 -1.61 -5.80 8.99
CA HIS A 26 -0.82 -5.23 7.88
C HIS A 26 -0.26 -3.84 8.22
N ILE A 27 -0.37 -3.41 9.48
CA ILE A 27 0.14 -2.11 9.93
C ILE A 27 1.66 -1.98 9.77
N ALA A 28 2.38 -3.11 9.71
CA ALA A 28 3.81 -3.13 9.44
C ALA A 28 4.15 -2.51 8.06
N ALA A 29 3.24 -2.58 7.09
CA ALA A 29 3.39 -1.97 5.76
C ALA A 29 2.93 -0.50 5.73
N CYS A 30 2.66 0.12 6.89
CA CYS A 30 2.17 1.50 6.97
C CYS A 30 3.14 2.50 6.33
N GLU A 31 4.44 2.32 6.54
CA GLU A 31 5.48 3.17 5.93
C GLU A 31 5.51 3.00 4.40
N ASP A 32 5.38 1.77 3.91
CA ASP A 32 5.35 1.46 2.48
C ASP A 32 4.12 2.08 1.79
N TRP A 33 2.94 1.96 2.41
CA TRP A 33 1.71 2.58 1.90
C TRP A 33 1.74 4.11 1.97
N GLN A 34 2.37 4.68 3.00
CA GLN A 34 2.56 6.12 3.08
C GLN A 34 3.49 6.61 1.96
N ARG A 35 4.58 5.88 1.71
CA ARG A 35 5.47 6.16 0.59
C ARG A 35 4.79 6.00 -0.77
N PHE A 36 3.92 5.00 -0.90
CA PHE A 36 3.11 4.83 -2.10
C PHE A 36 2.21 6.05 -2.37
N ASP A 37 1.50 6.55 -1.34
CA ASP A 37 0.64 7.73 -1.50
C ASP A 37 1.46 8.99 -1.83
N ASP A 38 2.63 9.20 -1.20
CA ASP A 38 3.56 10.30 -1.54
C ASP A 38 3.97 10.25 -3.02
N LEU A 39 4.39 9.07 -3.50
CA LEU A 39 4.72 8.84 -4.91
C LEU A 39 3.52 9.06 -5.84
N ARG A 40 2.29 8.73 -5.40
CA ARG A 40 1.07 9.02 -6.17
C ARG A 40 0.84 10.52 -6.27
N GLU A 41 1.07 11.27 -5.20
CA GLU A 41 0.93 12.73 -5.15
C GLU A 41 1.99 13.43 -6.00
N GLU A 42 3.21 12.88 -6.08
CA GLU A 42 4.26 13.30 -7.00
C GLU A 42 3.92 13.04 -8.49
N GLY A 43 2.91 12.22 -8.76
CA GLY A 43 2.42 11.92 -10.10
C GLY A 43 2.86 10.57 -10.65
N HIS A 44 3.44 9.70 -9.83
CA HIS A 44 3.80 8.35 -10.27
C HIS A 44 2.57 7.47 -10.51
N SER A 45 2.69 6.58 -11.50
CA SER A 45 1.68 5.57 -11.79
C SER A 45 1.55 4.61 -10.60
N ALA A 46 0.37 4.00 -10.41
CA ALA A 46 0.13 3.12 -9.27
C ALA A 46 1.08 1.93 -9.25
N TYR A 47 1.49 1.46 -10.42
CA TYR A 47 2.45 0.39 -10.53
C TYR A 47 3.86 0.84 -10.12
N ALA A 48 4.36 1.95 -10.69
CA ALA A 48 5.68 2.48 -10.35
C ALA A 48 5.78 2.85 -8.86
N ALA A 49 4.73 3.45 -8.31
CA ALA A 49 4.66 3.78 -6.89
C ALA A 49 4.75 2.53 -6.01
N LYS A 50 4.06 1.44 -6.35
CA LYS A 50 4.13 0.18 -5.61
C LYS A 50 5.53 -0.44 -5.65
N LEU A 51 6.17 -0.43 -6.81
CA LEU A 51 7.54 -0.94 -6.97
C LEU A 51 8.53 -0.15 -6.10
N MET A 52 8.47 1.18 -6.15
CA MET A 52 9.37 2.04 -5.37
C MET A 52 9.07 2.02 -3.86
N ALA A 53 7.82 1.75 -3.49
CA ALA A 53 7.40 1.55 -2.12
C ALA A 53 7.62 0.13 -1.61
N GLY A 54 8.16 -0.80 -2.42
CA GLY A 54 8.35 -2.20 -2.00
C GLY A 54 7.05 -3.01 -1.81
N LEU A 55 5.90 -2.46 -2.21
CA LEU A 55 4.58 -3.11 -2.14
C LEU A 55 4.30 -4.08 -3.30
N ALA A 56 5.14 -4.04 -4.33
CA ALA A 56 5.07 -4.96 -5.44
C ALA A 56 6.48 -5.41 -5.81
N ASP A 57 6.63 -6.69 -6.12
CA ASP A 57 7.85 -7.19 -6.73
C ASP A 57 7.97 -6.67 -8.17
N PRO A 58 9.18 -6.30 -8.60
CA PRO A 58 9.45 -6.02 -10.01
C PRO A 58 9.08 -7.23 -10.86
N PRO A 59 8.59 -7.01 -12.09
CA PRO A 59 8.36 -8.12 -13.00
C PRO A 59 9.73 -8.72 -13.30
N ASP A 60 9.87 -10.03 -13.11
CA ASP A 60 11.10 -10.73 -13.43
C ASP A 60 11.37 -10.53 -14.93
N PRO A 61 12.53 -9.98 -15.33
CA PRO A 61 12.83 -9.67 -16.73
C PRO A 61 13.05 -10.93 -17.60
N ASP A 62 12.85 -12.13 -17.07
CA ASP A 62 13.10 -13.44 -17.70
C ASP A 62 11.82 -14.20 -18.12
N ASP A 63 10.64 -13.57 -18.14
CA ASP A 63 9.44 -14.14 -18.78
C ASP A 63 9.49 -13.88 -20.30
N ASP A 64 10.25 -14.74 -21.02
CA ASP A 64 10.38 -14.82 -22.50
C ASP A 64 9.15 -15.45 -23.17
#